data_AF-A0A6G7XJE1-F1
#
_entry.id   AF-A0A6G7XJE1-F1
#
_cell.length_a   1.000
_cell.length_b   1.000
_cell.length_c   1.000
_cell.angle_alpha   90.00
_cell.angle_beta   90.00
_cell.angle_gamma   90.00
#
_symmetry.space_group_name_H-M   'P 1'
#
loop_
_entity.id
_entity.type
_entity.pdbx_description
1 polymer ?
#
loop_
_entity_poly.entity_id
_entity_poly.type
_entity_poly.pdbx_seq_one_letter_code
_entity_poly.pdbx_strand_id
1 'polypeptide(L)'
;MEKFTASNGVELKTENNSTFARLMCRKADEIIGDRKWHPVGEAVTKGGRNGFSLESAMAKALREFFQHERDTELGRWRWPEYPEYVVRKLPDSNPETVIVINESYGPSYTFTRTESLPGGNVHSSAARAYFEAHPEPKPWHDAKPGEVWAVDIKEGNVLRNRTGFVVKVLREVNIIVFQDGSQEHLDVKSITAGRRIWPEVGA
;
A
#
# COMPACT_ATOMS: atom_id res chain seq x y z
N MET A 1 -9.95 6.10 -10.42
CA MET A 1 -8.65 6.65 -9.97
C MET A 1 -8.77 6.96 -8.50
N GLU A 2 -7.74 6.64 -7.73
CA GLU A 2 -7.72 6.66 -6.28
C GLU A 2 -7.66 8.08 -5.71
N LYS A 3 -8.28 8.22 -4.55
CA LYS A 3 -8.23 9.42 -3.72
C LYS A 3 -6.84 9.49 -3.07
N PHE A 4 -6.14 10.60 -3.21
CA PHE A 4 -4.83 10.86 -2.59
C PHE A 4 -5.01 11.83 -1.42
N THR A 5 -4.32 11.62 -0.30
CA THR A 5 -4.32 12.56 0.83
C THR A 5 -2.91 13.04 1.08
N ALA A 6 -2.68 14.33 0.86
CA ALA A 6 -1.41 14.99 1.12
C ALA A 6 -1.13 15.11 2.62
N SER A 7 0.15 15.26 2.98
CA SER A 7 0.64 15.38 4.36
C SER A 7 0.06 16.57 5.12
N ASN A 8 -0.41 17.60 4.42
CA ASN A 8 -1.08 18.76 4.99
C ASN A 8 -2.60 18.60 5.14
N GLY A 9 -3.12 17.38 4.96
CA GLY A 9 -4.55 17.08 5.09
C GLY A 9 -5.41 17.54 3.92
N VAL A 10 -4.81 17.90 2.78
CA VAL A 10 -5.55 18.17 1.54
C VAL A 10 -5.76 16.85 0.80
N GLU A 11 -7.02 16.53 0.49
CA GLU A 11 -7.36 15.38 -0.32
C GLU A 11 -7.48 15.81 -1.78
N LEU A 12 -6.91 15.02 -2.68
CA LEU A 12 -6.96 15.18 -4.13
C LEU A 12 -7.64 13.98 -4.78
N LYS A 13 -8.44 14.22 -5.81
CA LYS A 13 -8.95 13.16 -6.69
C LYS A 13 -8.97 13.67 -8.12
N THR A 14 -8.82 12.77 -9.07
CA THR A 14 -9.12 13.06 -10.48
C THR A 14 -10.57 12.70 -10.78
N GLU A 15 -11.25 13.60 -11.46
CA GLU A 15 -12.58 13.42 -11.99
C GLU A 15 -12.48 13.39 -13.52
N ASN A 16 -12.70 12.21 -14.08
CA ASN A 16 -12.71 12.02 -15.53
C ASN A 16 -14.17 12.00 -16.00
N ASN A 17 -14.51 12.89 -16.92
CA ASN A 17 -15.71 12.79 -17.73
C ASN A 17 -15.32 12.56 -19.20
N SER A 18 -16.28 12.28 -20.07
CA SER A 18 -16.08 12.04 -21.51
C SER A 18 -15.36 13.18 -22.26
N THR A 19 -15.25 14.37 -21.65
CA THR A 19 -14.74 15.59 -22.29
C THR A 19 -13.45 16.12 -21.66
N PHE A 20 -13.16 15.81 -20.38
CA PHE A 20 -11.99 16.32 -19.68
C PHE A 20 -11.66 15.52 -18.42
N ALA A 21 -10.40 15.58 -17.99
CA ALA A 21 -9.96 15.21 -16.66
C ALA A 21 -9.77 16.48 -15.81
N ARG A 22 -10.34 16.53 -14.60
CA ARG A 22 -10.13 17.61 -13.62
C ARG A 22 -9.52 17.08 -12.34
N LEU A 23 -8.59 17.82 -11.77
CA LEU A 23 -8.09 17.56 -10.43
C LEU A 23 -8.93 18.35 -9.43
N MET A 24 -9.42 17.66 -8.41
CA MET A 24 -10.31 18.20 -7.39
C MET A 24 -9.64 18.14 -6.02
N CYS A 25 -9.81 19.16 -5.19
CA CYS A 25 -9.27 19.23 -3.84
C CYS A 25 -10.35 19.44 -2.76
N ARG A 26 -10.05 19.05 -1.53
CA ARG A 26 -10.78 19.46 -0.30
C ARG A 26 -9.90 19.30 0.93
N LYS A 27 -10.29 19.86 2.08
CA LYS A 27 -9.62 19.62 3.37
C LYS A 27 -10.23 18.39 4.06
N ALA A 28 -9.38 17.51 4.59
CA ALA A 28 -9.81 16.24 5.21
C ALA A 28 -10.69 16.46 6.46
N ASP A 29 -10.39 17.49 7.26
CA ASP A 29 -11.00 17.73 8.58
C ASP A 29 -12.15 18.76 8.58
N GLU A 30 -12.81 19.00 7.46
CA GLU A 30 -13.93 19.95 7.42
C GLU A 30 -15.19 19.34 8.06
N ILE A 31 -15.41 19.73 9.33
CA ILE A 31 -16.56 19.34 10.15
C ILE A 31 -17.78 20.15 9.69
N ILE A 32 -18.72 19.45 9.03
CA ILE A 32 -20.15 19.76 8.97
C ILE A 32 -20.48 21.10 8.27
N GLY A 33 -20.55 21.10 6.93
CA GLY A 33 -21.19 22.20 6.19
C GLY A 33 -20.99 22.19 4.69
N ASP A 34 -19.76 21.96 4.22
CA ASP A 34 -19.45 22.04 2.79
C ASP A 34 -18.36 21.01 2.42
N ARG A 35 -18.66 19.70 2.51
CA ARG A 35 -17.79 18.60 2.02
C ARG A 35 -17.67 18.56 0.48
N LYS A 36 -17.77 19.71 -0.18
CA LYS A 36 -17.74 19.81 -1.63
C LYS A 36 -16.30 19.69 -2.12
N TRP A 37 -16.17 19.00 -3.24
CA TRP A 37 -14.93 18.95 -3.98
C TRP A 37 -14.81 20.23 -4.81
N HIS A 38 -13.66 20.89 -4.75
CA HIS A 38 -13.39 22.11 -5.51
C HIS A 38 -12.38 21.81 -6.62
N PRO A 39 -12.54 22.38 -7.83
CA PRO A 39 -11.50 22.30 -8.85
C PRO A 39 -10.21 22.95 -8.34
N VAL A 40 -9.08 22.27 -8.54
CA VAL A 40 -7.77 22.83 -8.25
C VAL A 40 -7.56 24.07 -9.14
N GLY A 41 -7.33 25.23 -8.52
CA GLY A 41 -7.06 26.50 -9.21
C GLY A 41 -8.22 27.49 -9.22
N GLU A 42 -9.43 27.09 -8.82
CA GLU A 42 -10.50 28.04 -8.54
C GLU A 42 -10.34 28.59 -7.12
N ALA A 43 -10.01 29.88 -7.02
CA ALA A 43 -9.95 30.57 -5.74
C ALA A 43 -11.33 30.49 -5.07
N VAL A 44 -11.40 29.88 -3.87
CA VAL A 44 -12.59 29.95 -3.01
C VAL A 44 -12.68 31.37 -2.45
N THR A 45 -13.09 32.33 -3.29
CA THR A 45 -13.38 33.71 -2.89
C THR A 45 -14.83 33.79 -2.44
N LYS A 46 -15.16 33.14 -1.34
CA LYS A 46 -16.39 33.48 -0.62
C LYS A 46 -16.07 34.37 0.58
N GLY A 47 -16.16 35.67 0.30
CA GLY A 47 -16.63 36.68 1.24
C GLY A 47 -15.85 36.83 2.55
N GLY A 48 -14.88 37.74 2.54
CA GLY A 48 -14.58 38.55 3.72
C GLY A 48 -13.68 37.92 4.79
N ARG A 49 -12.43 38.40 4.81
CA ARG A 49 -11.53 38.43 5.98
C ARG A 49 -11.30 37.09 6.70
N ASN A 50 -10.53 36.22 6.05
CA ASN A 50 -9.44 35.45 6.64
C ASN A 50 -8.77 34.68 5.48
N GLY A 51 -7.88 35.37 4.77
CA GLY A 51 -7.15 34.81 3.65
C GLY A 51 -6.23 33.69 4.11
N PHE A 52 -6.72 32.45 4.10
CA PHE A 52 -5.83 31.31 3.93
C PHE A 52 -5.21 31.44 2.54
N SER A 53 -3.88 31.56 2.46
CA SER A 53 -3.16 31.30 1.21
C SER A 53 -3.28 29.81 0.89
N LEU A 54 -4.45 29.43 0.36
CA LEU A 54 -4.73 28.10 -0.19
C LEU A 54 -3.72 27.75 -1.27
N GLU A 55 -3.15 28.74 -1.95
CA GLU A 55 -2.13 28.58 -2.97
C GLU A 55 -0.90 27.81 -2.47
N SER A 56 -0.40 28.10 -1.27
CA SER A 56 0.78 27.40 -0.72
C SER A 56 0.49 25.95 -0.30
N ALA A 57 -0.68 25.72 0.33
CA ALA A 57 -1.11 24.39 0.75
C ALA A 57 -1.50 23.50 -0.44
N MET A 58 -2.18 24.05 -1.45
CA MET A 58 -2.45 23.36 -2.70
C MET A 58 -1.16 23.08 -3.46
N ALA A 59 -0.24 24.04 -3.56
CA ALA A 59 1.05 23.80 -4.22
C ALA A 59 1.82 22.64 -3.57
N LYS A 60 1.81 22.55 -2.23
CA LYS A 60 2.38 21.41 -1.51
C LYS A 60 1.64 20.10 -1.84
N ALA A 61 0.32 20.09 -1.79
CA ALA A 61 -0.49 18.90 -2.09
C ALA A 61 -0.32 18.41 -3.54
N LEU A 62 -0.24 19.34 -4.50
CA LEU A 62 0.01 19.03 -5.91
C LEU A 62 1.41 18.46 -6.12
N ARG A 63 2.43 19.05 -5.47
CA ARG A 63 3.79 18.52 -5.53
C ARG A 63 3.84 17.08 -4.99
N GLU A 64 3.19 16.83 -3.86
CA GLU A 64 3.11 15.48 -3.27
C GLU A 64 2.34 14.51 -4.16
N PHE A 65 1.25 14.96 -4.78
CA PHE A 65 0.46 14.15 -5.73
C PHE A 65 1.27 13.75 -6.96
N PHE A 66 1.89 14.72 -7.65
CA PHE A 66 2.71 14.42 -8.83
C PHE A 66 3.97 13.63 -8.47
N GLN A 67 4.50 13.81 -7.26
CA GLN A 67 5.59 12.99 -6.76
C GLN A 67 5.14 11.55 -6.56
N HIS A 68 3.96 11.33 -5.99
CA HIS A 68 3.36 10.01 -5.82
C HIS A 68 3.05 9.33 -7.16
N GLU A 69 2.50 10.05 -8.15
CA GLU A 69 2.27 9.52 -9.49
C GLU A 69 3.58 9.08 -10.15
N ARG A 70 4.62 9.92 -10.09
CA ARG A 70 5.95 9.60 -10.64
C ARG A 70 6.58 8.41 -9.92
N ASP A 71 6.50 8.37 -8.59
CA ASP A 71 7.03 7.25 -7.82
C ASP A 71 6.32 5.95 -8.21
N THR A 72 4.99 5.99 -8.40
CA THR A 72 4.19 4.84 -8.87
C THR A 72 4.58 4.41 -10.29
N GLU A 73 4.68 5.35 -11.23
CA GLU A 73 5.10 5.09 -12.62
C GLU A 73 6.48 4.42 -12.70
N LEU A 74 7.40 4.85 -11.84
CA LEU A 74 8.78 4.35 -11.82
C LEU A 74 8.95 3.12 -10.90
N GLY A 75 7.88 2.61 -10.29
CA GLY A 75 7.96 1.49 -9.33
C GLY A 75 8.82 1.80 -8.11
N ARG A 76 8.87 3.07 -7.72
CA ARG A 76 9.61 3.61 -6.57
C ARG A 76 8.69 3.67 -5.36
N TRP A 77 9.25 3.35 -4.20
CA TRP A 77 8.63 3.61 -2.92
C TRP A 77 9.46 4.62 -2.15
N ARG A 78 8.83 5.73 -1.76
CA ARG A 78 9.46 6.80 -1.00
C ARG A 78 9.20 6.60 0.48
N TRP A 79 10.26 6.62 1.29
CA TRP A 79 10.13 6.43 2.72
C TRP A 79 9.48 7.67 3.37
N PRO A 80 8.31 7.55 4.04
CA PRO A 80 7.59 8.72 4.55
C PRO A 80 8.34 9.55 5.59
N GLU A 81 9.23 8.91 6.38
CA GLU A 81 10.00 9.57 7.44
C GLU A 81 11.21 10.35 6.89
N TYR A 82 11.84 9.84 5.84
CA TYR A 82 12.96 10.49 5.16
C TYR A 82 12.73 10.44 3.64
N PRO A 83 11.98 11.42 3.09
CA PRO A 83 11.54 11.39 1.70
C PRO A 83 12.66 11.37 0.66
N GLU A 84 13.88 11.76 1.02
CA GLU A 84 15.06 11.66 0.16
C GLU A 84 15.52 10.21 -0.07
N TYR A 85 15.06 9.25 0.74
CA TYR A 85 15.34 7.83 0.57
C TYR A 85 14.24 7.16 -0.24
N VAL A 86 14.62 6.65 -1.39
CA VAL A 86 13.75 5.97 -2.33
C VAL A 86 14.20 4.53 -2.52
N VAL A 87 13.25 3.62 -2.45
CA VAL A 87 13.47 2.19 -2.62
C VAL A 87 12.86 1.75 -3.94
N ARG A 88 13.61 1.01 -4.76
CA ARG A 88 13.07 0.38 -5.99
C ARG A 88 13.47 -1.08 -6.03
N LYS A 89 12.63 -1.90 -6.66
CA LYS A 89 13.02 -3.28 -7.00
C LYS A 89 13.99 -3.25 -8.17
N LEU A 90 14.99 -4.13 -8.15
CA LEU A 90 15.90 -4.31 -9.27
C LEU A 90 15.29 -5.35 -10.24
N PRO A 91 14.99 -4.98 -11.50
CA PRO A 91 14.32 -5.89 -12.44
C PRO A 91 15.18 -7.11 -12.80
N ASP A 92 16.50 -6.96 -12.83
CA ASP A 92 17.45 -8.01 -13.24
C ASP A 92 18.12 -8.73 -12.06
N SER A 93 17.65 -8.51 -10.82
CA SER A 93 18.17 -9.16 -9.61
C SER A 93 17.14 -10.13 -9.03
N ASN A 94 17.55 -10.87 -7.99
CA ASN A 94 16.62 -11.69 -7.19
C ASN A 94 15.37 -10.83 -6.85
N PRO A 95 14.13 -11.33 -7.01
CA PRO A 95 12.90 -10.60 -6.68
C PRO A 95 12.87 -10.01 -5.26
N GLU A 96 13.70 -10.54 -4.36
CA GLU A 96 13.88 -10.08 -2.98
C GLU A 96 14.93 -8.98 -2.80
N THR A 97 15.61 -8.56 -3.88
CA THR A 97 16.62 -7.49 -3.84
C THR A 97 15.99 -6.15 -4.15
N VAL A 98 16.14 -5.23 -3.19
CA VAL A 98 15.78 -3.82 -3.34
C VAL A 98 17.05 -2.98 -3.37
N ILE A 99 17.00 -1.87 -4.07
CA ILE A 99 18.04 -0.83 -3.99
C ILE A 99 17.43 0.40 -3.34
N VAL A 100 18.09 0.86 -2.28
CA VAL A 100 17.77 2.10 -1.57
C VAL A 100 18.72 3.16 -2.08
N ILE A 101 18.15 4.26 -2.56
CA ILE A 101 18.86 5.39 -3.14
C ILE A 101 18.57 6.62 -2.30
N ASN A 102 19.61 7.36 -1.93
CA ASN A 102 19.42 8.71 -1.45
C ASN A 102 19.46 9.71 -2.62
N GLU A 103 18.33 10.34 -2.92
CA GLU A 103 18.22 11.27 -4.06
C GLU A 103 18.96 12.60 -3.84
N SER A 104 19.32 12.95 -2.59
CA SER A 104 19.99 14.22 -2.28
C SER A 104 21.50 14.20 -2.56
N TYR A 105 22.18 13.07 -2.34
CA TYR A 105 23.63 12.98 -2.53
C TYR A 105 24.10 11.80 -3.40
N GLY A 106 23.22 10.87 -3.78
CA GLY A 106 23.45 9.90 -4.86
C GLY A 106 23.84 8.45 -4.49
N PRO A 107 24.44 8.13 -3.32
CA PRO A 107 24.72 6.75 -2.93
C PRO A 107 23.48 5.88 -2.96
N SER A 108 23.72 4.63 -3.37
CA SER A 108 22.72 3.60 -3.40
C SER A 108 23.29 2.30 -2.85
N TYR A 109 22.50 1.61 -2.04
CA TYR A 109 22.86 0.33 -1.47
C TYR A 109 21.78 -0.68 -1.79
N THR A 110 22.19 -1.89 -2.16
CA THR A 110 21.31 -3.03 -2.36
C THR A 110 21.13 -3.79 -1.06
N PHE A 111 19.91 -4.20 -0.78
CA PHE A 111 19.58 -5.01 0.38
C PHE A 111 18.66 -6.14 -0.05
N THR A 112 18.81 -7.29 0.60
CA THR A 112 17.82 -8.37 0.55
C THR A 112 17.12 -8.50 1.89
N ARG A 113 15.94 -9.12 1.91
CA ARG A 113 15.19 -9.35 3.14
C ARG A 113 15.94 -10.28 4.12
N THR A 114 16.74 -11.21 3.59
CA THR A 114 17.46 -12.24 4.34
C THR A 114 18.81 -11.79 4.88
N GLU A 115 19.40 -10.74 4.31
CA GLU A 115 20.63 -10.17 4.83
C GLU A 115 20.38 -9.51 6.19
N SER A 116 21.24 -9.84 7.17
CA SER A 116 21.28 -9.14 8.44
C SER A 116 21.62 -7.67 8.16
N LEU A 117 20.59 -6.83 8.14
CA LEU A 117 20.73 -5.41 7.90
C LEU A 117 21.57 -4.80 9.03
N PRO A 118 22.81 -4.35 8.78
CA PRO A 118 23.64 -3.80 9.84
C PRO A 118 22.93 -2.59 10.46
N GLY A 119 22.77 -2.61 11.78
CA GLY A 119 22.19 -1.51 12.54
C GLY A 119 23.06 -0.26 12.43
N GLY A 120 22.45 0.88 12.13
CA GLY A 120 23.12 2.19 12.15
C GLY A 120 23.21 2.94 10.82
N ASN A 121 22.86 2.33 9.69
CA ASN A 121 22.76 3.04 8.40
C ASN A 121 21.30 3.45 8.12
N VAL A 122 21.07 4.69 7.72
CA VAL A 122 19.74 5.18 7.32
C VAL A 122 19.22 4.41 6.10
N HIS A 123 20.11 3.95 5.22
CA HIS A 123 19.74 3.08 4.10
C HIS A 123 19.19 1.72 4.55
N SER A 124 19.79 1.11 5.59
CA SER A 124 19.28 -0.16 6.13
C SER A 124 17.95 0.03 6.84
N SER A 125 17.74 1.20 7.47
CA SER A 125 16.45 1.58 8.06
C SER A 125 15.36 1.76 7.00
N ALA A 126 15.67 2.42 5.88
CA ALA A 126 14.76 2.58 4.75
C ALA A 126 14.41 1.24 4.09
N ALA A 127 15.39 0.34 3.92
CA ALA A 127 15.14 -1.02 3.43
C ALA A 127 14.21 -1.79 4.36
N ARG A 128 14.43 -1.72 5.69
CA ARG A 128 13.56 -2.36 6.68
C ARG A 128 12.14 -1.81 6.61
N ALA A 129 11.98 -0.49 6.58
CA ALA A 129 10.68 0.16 6.46
C ALA A 129 9.95 -0.25 5.17
N TYR A 130 10.68 -0.39 4.05
CA TYR A 130 10.11 -0.92 2.81
C TYR A 130 9.60 -2.35 2.98
N PHE A 131 10.39 -3.24 3.57
CA PHE A 131 10.02 -4.65 3.77
C PHE A 131 8.88 -4.85 4.78
N GLU A 132 8.75 -3.96 5.76
CA GLU A 132 7.61 -3.91 6.69
C GLU A 132 6.33 -3.41 6.01
N ALA A 133 6.46 -2.39 5.14
CA ALA A 133 5.34 -1.87 4.35
C ALA A 133 4.90 -2.81 3.22
N HIS A 134 5.79 -3.68 2.74
CA HIS A 134 5.53 -4.67 1.69
C HIS A 134 5.84 -6.08 2.20
N PRO A 135 4.96 -6.66 3.04
CA PRO A 135 5.11 -8.04 3.47
C PRO A 135 5.12 -8.97 2.24
N GLU A 136 5.95 -10.00 2.29
CA GLU A 136 6.00 -11.01 1.23
C GLU A 136 4.60 -11.61 1.01
N PRO A 137 4.17 -11.77 -0.26
CA PRO A 137 2.97 -12.54 -0.56
C PRO A 137 3.16 -13.95 -0.03
N LYS A 138 2.40 -14.30 1.01
CA LYS A 138 2.43 -15.65 1.56
C LYS A 138 1.88 -16.62 0.52
N PRO A 139 2.34 -17.89 0.47
CA PRO A 139 1.93 -18.83 -0.57
C PRO A 139 0.41 -19.01 -0.71
N TRP A 140 -0.35 -18.83 0.37
CA TRP A 140 -1.81 -18.91 0.39
C TRP A 140 -2.53 -17.65 -0.13
N HIS A 141 -1.81 -16.54 -0.37
CA HIS A 141 -2.37 -15.35 -1.04
C HIS A 141 -2.66 -15.62 -2.53
N ASP A 142 -1.95 -16.57 -3.15
CA ASP A 142 -2.20 -17.04 -4.53
C ASP A 142 -2.90 -18.41 -4.56
N ALA A 143 -3.57 -18.79 -3.46
CA ALA A 143 -4.27 -20.06 -3.41
C ALA A 143 -5.40 -20.08 -4.46
N LYS A 144 -5.52 -21.16 -5.24
CA LYS A 144 -6.52 -21.26 -6.31
C LYS A 144 -7.74 -22.06 -5.87
N PRO A 145 -8.93 -21.79 -6.44
CA PRO A 145 -10.07 -22.69 -6.30
C PRO A 145 -9.66 -24.12 -6.67
N GLY A 146 -9.92 -25.09 -5.79
CA GLY A 146 -9.47 -26.47 -5.98
C GLY A 146 -8.28 -26.89 -5.11
N GLU A 147 -7.53 -25.95 -4.54
CA GLU A 147 -6.40 -26.28 -3.68
C GLU A 147 -6.82 -26.55 -2.23
N VAL A 148 -6.10 -27.47 -1.57
CA VAL A 148 -6.30 -27.79 -0.15
C VAL A 148 -5.12 -27.23 0.64
N TRP A 149 -5.43 -26.51 1.71
CA TRP A 149 -4.43 -25.87 2.57
C TRP A 149 -4.70 -26.18 4.04
N ALA A 150 -3.65 -26.47 4.80
CA ALA A 150 -3.66 -26.38 6.27
C ALA A 150 -3.20 -24.97 6.65
N VAL A 151 -4.04 -24.22 7.37
CA VAL A 151 -3.78 -22.85 7.77
C VAL A 151 -3.88 -22.69 9.28
N ASP A 152 -2.98 -21.91 9.86
CA ASP A 152 -3.09 -21.42 11.23
C ASP A 152 -3.76 -20.05 11.20
N ILE A 153 -4.88 -19.93 11.89
CA ILE A 153 -5.72 -18.74 11.91
C ILE A 153 -5.66 -18.13 13.32
N LYS A 154 -5.40 -16.83 13.39
CA LYS A 154 -5.43 -16.07 14.64
C LYS A 154 -6.74 -15.31 14.77
N GLU A 155 -7.57 -15.73 15.72
CA GLU A 155 -8.81 -15.05 16.11
C GLU A 155 -8.63 -14.47 17.51
N GLY A 156 -8.35 -13.16 17.58
CA GLY A 156 -7.99 -12.50 18.83
C GLY A 156 -6.69 -13.07 19.42
N ASN A 157 -6.78 -13.70 20.60
CA ASN A 157 -5.65 -14.35 21.28
C ASN A 157 -5.61 -15.87 21.08
N VAL A 158 -6.51 -16.45 20.29
CA VAL A 158 -6.57 -17.89 20.05
C VAL A 158 -5.97 -18.21 18.67
N LEU A 159 -5.03 -19.14 18.65
CA LEU A 159 -4.52 -19.75 17.42
C LEU A 159 -5.30 -21.04 17.16
N ARG A 160 -5.90 -21.15 15.98
CA ARG A 160 -6.62 -22.34 15.53
C ARG A 160 -5.93 -22.90 14.29
N ASN A 161 -5.50 -24.15 14.35
CA ASN A 161 -5.07 -24.87 13.17
C ASN A 161 -6.31 -25.46 12.48
N ARG A 162 -6.51 -25.14 11.20
CA ARG A 162 -7.63 -25.68 10.42
C ARG A 162 -7.15 -26.13 9.04
N THR A 163 -7.76 -27.19 8.54
CA THR A 163 -7.55 -27.66 7.17
C THR A 163 -8.81 -27.40 6.36
N GLY A 164 -8.66 -26.75 5.20
CA GLY A 164 -9.78 -26.39 4.36
C GLY A 164 -9.47 -26.39 2.87
N PHE A 165 -10.53 -26.51 2.08
CA PHE A 165 -10.53 -26.46 0.63
C PHE A 165 -10.91 -25.06 0.18
N VAL A 166 -10.10 -24.48 -0.71
CA VAL A 166 -10.39 -23.16 -1.29
C VAL A 166 -11.46 -23.33 -2.36
N VAL A 167 -12.66 -22.82 -2.10
CA VAL A 167 -13.79 -22.89 -3.06
C VAL A 167 -13.78 -21.70 -3.99
N LYS A 168 -13.48 -20.51 -3.45
CA LYS A 168 -13.54 -19.26 -4.22
C LYS A 168 -12.62 -18.21 -3.61
N VAL A 169 -11.87 -17.54 -4.47
CA VAL A 169 -11.01 -16.41 -4.13
C VAL A 169 -11.71 -15.15 -4.60
N LEU A 170 -12.09 -14.29 -3.66
CA LEU A 170 -12.43 -12.89 -3.93
C LEU A 170 -11.24 -12.07 -3.44
N ARG A 171 -10.89 -10.98 -4.14
CA ARG A 171 -9.63 -10.21 -4.00
C ARG A 171 -8.97 -10.16 -2.60
N GLU A 172 -9.75 -10.05 -1.51
CA GLU A 172 -9.26 -10.02 -0.13
C GLU A 172 -9.95 -11.03 0.82
N VAL A 173 -10.84 -11.88 0.30
CA VAL A 173 -11.62 -12.86 1.08
C VAL A 173 -11.60 -14.20 0.37
N ASN A 174 -11.08 -15.21 1.07
CA ASN A 174 -11.17 -16.59 0.61
C ASN A 174 -12.41 -17.24 1.23
N ILE A 175 -13.24 -17.87 0.40
CA ILE A 175 -14.26 -18.81 0.88
C ILE A 175 -13.57 -20.16 1.03
N ILE A 176 -13.34 -20.54 2.29
CA ILE A 176 -12.72 -21.81 2.64
C ILE A 176 -13.81 -22.72 3.22
N VAL A 177 -13.93 -23.93 2.66
CA VAL A 177 -14.73 -25.01 3.25
C VAL A 177 -13.81 -25.84 4.14
N PHE A 178 -14.11 -25.91 5.42
CA PHE A 178 -13.33 -26.73 6.35
C PHE A 178 -13.80 -28.20 6.35
N GLN A 179 -12.98 -29.08 6.91
CA GLN A 179 -13.28 -30.52 7.01
C GLN A 179 -14.59 -30.82 7.77
N ASP A 180 -15.02 -29.95 8.68
CA ASP A 180 -16.28 -30.07 9.40
C ASP A 180 -17.51 -29.64 8.59
N GLY A 181 -17.31 -29.25 7.32
CA GLY A 181 -18.36 -28.78 6.40
C GLY A 181 -18.75 -27.32 6.59
N SER A 182 -18.12 -26.61 7.54
CA SER A 182 -18.36 -25.17 7.71
C SER A 182 -17.77 -24.37 6.55
N GLN A 183 -18.47 -23.30 6.18
CA GLN A 183 -18.01 -22.29 5.23
C GLN A 183 -17.77 -20.99 5.97
N GLU A 184 -16.56 -20.47 5.89
CA GLU A 184 -16.24 -19.18 6.49
C GLU A 184 -15.62 -18.24 5.47
N HIS A 185 -15.95 -16.96 5.63
CA HIS A 185 -15.26 -15.88 4.96
C HIS A 185 -14.01 -15.57 5.78
N LEU A 186 -12.87 -16.04 5.30
CA LEU A 186 -11.62 -15.77 5.98
C LEU A 186 -10.97 -14.51 5.45
N ASP A 187 -10.75 -13.55 6.36
CA ASP A 187 -9.82 -12.46 6.09
C ASP A 187 -8.41 -13.06 6.00
N VAL A 188 -7.76 -12.90 4.86
CA VAL A 188 -6.41 -13.42 4.61
C VAL A 188 -5.40 -12.91 5.66
N LYS A 189 -5.66 -11.75 6.28
CA LYS A 189 -4.85 -11.18 7.36
C LYS A 189 -4.89 -11.99 8.65
N SER A 190 -5.91 -12.80 8.89
CA SER A 190 -5.98 -13.65 10.08
C SER A 190 -5.12 -14.92 9.96
N ILE A 191 -4.65 -15.27 8.76
CA ILE A 191 -3.80 -16.44 8.52
C ILE A 191 -2.35 -16.14 8.90
N THR A 192 -1.85 -16.79 9.93
CA THR A 192 -0.47 -16.63 10.42
C THR A 192 0.50 -17.57 9.71
N ALA A 193 0.07 -18.81 9.41
CA ALA A 193 0.86 -19.80 8.69
C ALA A 193 -0.05 -20.61 7.76
N GLY A 194 0.54 -21.21 6.71
CA GLY A 194 -0.21 -21.98 5.72
C GLY A 194 0.67 -22.95 4.95
N ARG A 195 0.25 -24.20 4.85
CA ARG A 195 0.89 -25.27 4.08
C ARG A 195 -0.10 -25.82 3.06
N ARG A 196 0.29 -25.81 1.77
CA ARG A 196 -0.49 -26.48 0.73
C ARG A 196 -0.39 -27.99 0.92
N ILE A 197 -1.54 -28.65 0.95
CA ILE A 197 -1.67 -30.10 1.01
C ILE A 197 -1.87 -30.66 -0.40
N TRP A 198 -2.66 -29.97 -1.24
CA TRP A 198 -2.95 -30.42 -2.59
C TRP A 198 -3.08 -29.26 -3.59
N PRO A 199 -2.56 -29.38 -4.84
CA PRO A 199 -1.79 -30.52 -5.36
C PRO A 199 -0.48 -30.73 -4.61
N GLU A 200 -0.06 -32.00 -4.50
CA GLU A 200 1.21 -32.34 -3.89
C GLU A 200 2.32 -31.61 -4.65
N VAL A 201 3.16 -30.87 -3.93
CA VAL A 201 4.33 -30.24 -4.54
C VAL A 201 5.27 -31.41 -4.85
N GLY A 202 5.42 -31.74 -6.14
CA GLY A 202 6.23 -32.88 -6.57
C GLY A 202 7.60 -32.88 -5.88
N ALA A 203 7.95 -34.04 -5.33
CA ALA A 203 9.22 -34.28 -4.64
C ALA A 203 10.43 -34.06 -5.56
#